data_AF-A0A4R8MDJ2-F1
#
_entry.id   AF-A0A4R8MDJ2-F1
#
_cell.length_a   1.000
_cell.length_b   1.000
_cell.length_c   1.000
_cell.angle_alpha   90.00
_cell.angle_beta   90.00
_cell.angle_gamma   90.00
#
_symmetry.space_group_name_H-M   'P 1'
#
loop_
_entity.id
_entity.type
_entity.pdbx_description
1 polymer ?
#
loop_
_entity_poly.entity_id
_entity_poly.type
_entity_poly.pdbx_seq_one_letter_code
_entity_poly.pdbx_strand_id
1 'polypeptide(L)'
;MKKLLLITAVLLSTFLTSCSVEEDINTPEEYNSETINVEYTQMDYDIAELINEHRISKGLTELNILNRASKEAISHNTYMVKKGTPSHDFFYVRSENLKKEANAIAVSENVGYGFSTAKTLVKAWLKSEEHRKNLENPNFTDMGISSQQDENGRSYFTNIFVKR
;
A
#
# COMPACT_ATOMS: atom_id res chain seq x y z
N MET A 1 -43.98 -70.22 12.42
CA MET A 1 -44.74 -70.14 13.70
C MET A 1 -43.76 -70.19 14.85
N LYS A 2 -43.97 -69.36 15.89
CA LYS A 2 -43.18 -69.21 17.13
C LYS A 2 -41.86 -68.43 16.94
N LYS A 3 -41.47 -67.46 17.77
CA LYS A 3 -42.04 -66.86 18.99
C LYS A 3 -41.34 -65.51 19.21
N LEU A 4 -42.10 -64.53 19.67
CA LEU A 4 -41.62 -63.30 20.28
C LEU A 4 -40.96 -63.61 21.63
N LEU A 5 -39.84 -62.96 21.95
CA LEU A 5 -39.35 -62.83 23.33
C LEU A 5 -38.63 -61.49 23.48
N LEU A 6 -39.23 -60.64 24.33
CA LEU A 6 -38.67 -59.38 24.80
C LEU A 6 -37.41 -59.64 25.62
N ILE A 7 -36.36 -58.85 25.36
CA ILE A 7 -35.37 -58.50 26.36
C ILE A 7 -35.23 -56.98 26.34
N THR A 8 -35.73 -56.37 27.40
CA THR A 8 -35.47 -54.98 27.78
C THR A 8 -33.97 -54.80 28.03
N ALA A 9 -33.32 -53.91 27.28
CA ALA A 9 -32.02 -53.38 27.62
C ALA A 9 -32.12 -51.85 27.67
N VAL A 10 -32.01 -51.34 28.89
CA VAL A 10 -31.84 -49.93 29.22
C VAL A 10 -30.57 -49.44 28.55
N LEU A 11 -30.66 -48.43 27.69
CA LEU A 11 -29.49 -47.67 27.24
C LEU A 11 -29.75 -46.17 27.39
N LEU A 12 -29.37 -45.72 28.58
CA LEU A 12 -28.70 -44.47 28.91
C LEU A 12 -28.79 -43.36 27.86
N SER A 13 -29.69 -42.42 28.13
CA SER A 13 -29.78 -41.10 27.52
C SER A 13 -28.43 -40.39 27.57
N THR A 14 -27.78 -40.25 26.42
CA THR A 14 -26.75 -39.23 26.21
C THR A 14 -27.42 -38.09 25.43
N PHE A 15 -27.90 -37.09 26.17
CA PHE A 15 -28.21 -35.80 25.57
C PHE A 15 -26.89 -35.22 25.05
N LEU A 16 -26.70 -35.22 23.73
CA LEU A 16 -25.67 -34.42 23.10
C LEU A 16 -26.11 -32.96 23.22
N THR A 17 -25.66 -32.29 24.28
CA THR A 17 -25.72 -30.85 24.39
C THR A 17 -24.79 -30.27 23.32
N SER A 18 -25.38 -29.86 22.20
CA SER A 18 -24.71 -29.05 21.19
C SER A 18 -24.44 -27.66 21.80
N CYS A 19 -23.28 -27.49 22.44
CA CYS A 19 -22.77 -26.16 22.73
C CYS A 19 -22.33 -25.54 21.40
N SER A 20 -23.22 -24.76 20.79
CA SER A 20 -22.79 -23.67 19.91
C SER A 20 -21.91 -22.77 20.76
N VAL A 21 -20.60 -22.75 20.51
CA VAL A 21 -19.76 -21.67 21.00
C VAL A 21 -20.19 -20.45 20.20
N GLU A 22 -21.04 -19.61 20.79
CA GLU A 22 -21.17 -18.24 20.34
C GLU A 22 -19.83 -17.57 20.63
N GLU A 23 -19.00 -17.42 19.61
CA GLU A 23 -17.83 -16.55 19.67
C GLU A 23 -18.35 -15.12 19.80
N ASP A 24 -18.45 -14.66 21.04
CA ASP A 24 -18.54 -13.24 21.35
C ASP A 24 -17.18 -12.63 21.00
N ILE A 25 -17.05 -12.13 19.77
CA ILE A 25 -15.85 -11.47 19.26
C ILE A 25 -15.74 -10.12 19.96
N ASN A 26 -15.32 -10.15 21.22
CA ASN A 26 -14.87 -8.98 21.93
C ASN A 26 -13.42 -8.70 21.51
N THR A 27 -13.25 -8.18 20.29
CA THR A 27 -11.96 -7.66 19.82
C THR A 27 -11.58 -6.52 20.76
N PRO A 28 -10.43 -6.58 21.46
CA PRO A 28 -9.97 -5.45 22.26
C PRO A 28 -9.88 -4.21 21.37
N GLU A 29 -10.43 -3.07 21.80
CA GLU A 29 -10.33 -1.78 21.09
C GLU A 29 -8.87 -1.36 20.77
N GLU A 30 -7.89 -2.04 21.38
CA GLU A 30 -6.46 -1.89 21.16
C GLU A 30 -5.94 -2.48 19.84
N TYR A 31 -6.72 -3.32 19.14
CA TYR A 31 -6.41 -3.81 17.78
C TYR A 31 -7.21 -3.06 16.70
N ASN A 32 -7.30 -1.74 16.82
CA ASN A 32 -7.77 -0.91 15.72
C ASN A 32 -6.58 -0.65 14.77
N SER A 33 -6.22 -1.63 13.93
CA SER A 33 -5.32 -1.33 12.82
C SER A 33 -6.05 -0.36 11.90
N GLU A 34 -5.70 0.93 11.95
CA GLU A 34 -6.27 1.92 11.03
C GLU A 34 -6.06 1.43 9.60
N THR A 35 -7.13 0.97 8.96
CA THR A 35 -7.09 0.59 7.55
C THR A 35 -6.98 1.88 6.74
N ILE A 36 -5.79 2.13 6.22
CA ILE A 36 -5.53 3.32 5.41
C ILE A 36 -6.05 3.05 4.01
N ASN A 37 -7.22 3.59 3.71
CA ASN A 37 -7.80 3.54 2.39
C ASN A 37 -7.21 4.69 1.55
N VAL A 38 -6.66 4.33 0.40
CA VAL A 38 -6.13 5.27 -0.60
C VAL A 38 -6.84 4.99 -1.92
N GLU A 39 -7.33 6.05 -2.56
CA GLU A 39 -7.84 5.98 -3.92
C GLU A 39 -6.68 6.23 -4.89
N TYR A 40 -6.52 5.33 -5.85
CA TYR A 40 -5.48 5.41 -6.88
C TYR A 40 -6.11 5.73 -8.24
N THR A 41 -5.46 6.60 -8.98
CA THR A 41 -5.81 6.87 -10.38
C THR A 41 -5.20 5.79 -11.29
N GLN A 42 -5.68 5.68 -12.53
CA GLN A 42 -5.03 4.82 -13.53
C GLN A 42 -3.56 5.24 -13.75
N MET A 43 -3.27 6.53 -13.72
CA MET A 43 -1.91 7.06 -13.85
C MET A 43 -0.99 6.55 -12.74
N ASP A 44 -1.49 6.41 -11.51
CA ASP A 44 -0.70 5.88 -10.38
C ASP A 44 -0.32 4.42 -10.59
N TYR A 45 -1.28 3.60 -11.05
CA TYR A 45 -1.04 2.20 -11.38
C TYR A 45 -0.06 2.04 -12.55
N ASP A 46 -0.25 2.80 -13.62
CA ASP A 46 0.64 2.77 -14.79
C ASP A 46 2.08 3.15 -14.40
N ILE A 47 2.25 4.13 -13.50
CA ILE A 47 3.58 4.50 -12.99
C ILE A 47 4.18 3.35 -12.18
N ALA A 48 3.44 2.79 -11.23
CA ALA A 48 3.91 1.68 -10.40
C ALA A 48 4.30 0.44 -11.22
N GLU A 49 3.48 0.08 -12.21
CA GLU A 49 3.74 -1.01 -13.15
C GLU A 49 5.03 -0.78 -13.93
N LEU A 50 5.18 0.37 -14.59
CA LEU A 50 6.38 0.70 -15.36
C LEU A 50 7.67 0.73 -14.51
N ILE A 51 7.57 1.15 -13.25
CA ILE A 51 8.69 1.11 -12.30
C ILE A 51 9.07 -0.35 -12.01
N ASN A 52 8.09 -1.20 -11.71
CA ASN A 52 8.32 -2.60 -11.41
C ASN A 52 8.80 -3.39 -12.63
N GLU A 53 8.27 -3.13 -13.84
CA GLU A 53 8.78 -3.68 -15.09
C GLU A 53 10.27 -3.35 -15.28
N HIS A 54 10.64 -2.09 -15.06
CA HIS A 54 12.04 -1.66 -15.13
C HIS A 54 12.90 -2.39 -14.09
N ARG A 55 12.45 -2.47 -12.84
CA ARG A 55 13.15 -3.17 -11.76
C ARG A 55 13.37 -4.65 -12.08
N ILE A 56 12.34 -5.34 -12.54
CA ILE A 56 12.41 -6.75 -12.98
C ILE A 56 13.41 -6.89 -14.13
N SER A 57 13.42 -5.99 -15.11
CA SER A 57 14.40 -6.01 -16.21
C SER A 57 15.86 -5.86 -15.75
N LYS A 58 16.08 -5.31 -14.55
CA LYS A 58 17.38 -5.15 -13.90
C LYS A 58 17.72 -6.27 -12.92
N GLY A 59 16.84 -7.26 -12.75
CA GLY A 59 16.99 -8.32 -11.75
C GLY A 59 16.74 -7.85 -10.32
N LEU A 60 16.00 -6.75 -10.14
CA LEU A 60 15.59 -6.24 -8.83
C LEU A 60 14.20 -6.73 -8.47
N THR A 61 13.93 -6.89 -7.17
CA THR A 61 12.60 -7.20 -6.65
C THR A 61 11.63 -6.06 -6.90
N GLU A 62 10.39 -6.39 -7.28
CA GLU A 62 9.30 -5.43 -7.38
C GLU A 62 9.02 -4.75 -6.03
N LEU A 63 8.51 -3.52 -6.09
CA LEU A 63 8.09 -2.77 -4.91
C LEU A 63 6.59 -2.98 -4.68
N ASN A 64 6.22 -3.17 -3.41
CA ASN A 64 4.82 -3.21 -3.00
C ASN A 64 4.25 -1.79 -2.89
N ILE A 65 2.99 -1.59 -3.23
CA ILE A 65 2.34 -0.31 -2.94
C ILE A 65 1.99 -0.25 -1.44
N LEU A 66 2.52 0.76 -0.75
CA LEU A 66 2.29 1.00 0.67
C LEU A 66 1.37 2.21 0.86
N ASN A 67 0.12 1.96 1.28
CA ASN A 67 -0.89 3.01 1.42
C ASN A 67 -0.47 4.16 2.35
N ARG A 68 0.31 3.92 3.42
CA ARG A 68 0.83 5.01 4.27
C ARG A 68 1.76 5.94 3.48
N ALA A 69 2.63 5.39 2.62
CA ALA A 69 3.51 6.18 1.76
C ALA A 69 2.73 6.92 0.67
N SER A 70 1.72 6.28 0.08
CA SER A 70 0.84 6.96 -0.89
C SER A 70 0.05 8.11 -0.24
N LYS A 71 -0.39 7.98 1.01
CA LYS A 71 -1.03 9.06 1.76
C LYS A 71 -0.12 10.28 1.91
N GLU A 72 1.16 10.08 2.22
CA GLU A 72 2.17 11.15 2.27
C GLU A 72 2.40 11.78 0.88
N ALA A 73 2.45 10.96 -0.18
CA ALA A 73 2.59 11.43 -1.56
C ALA A 73 1.38 12.28 -2.02
N ILE A 74 0.16 11.87 -1.66
CA ILE A 74 -1.09 12.61 -1.94
C ILE A 74 -1.10 13.97 -1.24
N SER A 75 -0.72 13.99 0.04
CA SER A 75 -0.61 15.23 0.82
C SER A 75 0.38 16.20 0.16
N HIS A 76 1.53 15.69 -0.31
CA HIS A 76 2.54 16.51 -0.98
C HIS A 76 2.10 17.02 -2.35
N ASN A 77 1.45 16.19 -3.17
CA ASN A 77 0.87 16.65 -4.43
C ASN A 77 -0.18 17.73 -4.20
N THR A 78 -1.04 17.57 -3.18
CA THR A 78 -2.04 18.59 -2.82
C THR A 78 -1.37 19.91 -2.46
N TYR A 79 -0.26 19.85 -1.72
CA TYR A 79 0.56 21.00 -1.41
C TYR A 79 1.17 21.64 -2.67
N MET A 80 1.79 20.86 -3.56
CA MET A 80 2.42 21.38 -4.79
C MET A 80 1.38 21.99 -5.74
N VAL A 81 0.22 21.37 -5.89
CA VAL A 81 -0.93 21.91 -6.66
C VAL A 81 -1.36 23.26 -6.09
N LYS A 82 -1.56 23.36 -4.76
CA LYS A 82 -1.93 24.62 -4.11
C LYS A 82 -0.86 25.70 -4.25
N LYS A 83 0.42 25.32 -4.26
CA LYS A 83 1.55 26.24 -4.47
C LYS A 83 1.79 26.60 -5.94
N GLY A 84 1.33 25.77 -6.87
CA GLY A 84 1.57 25.91 -8.31
C GLY A 84 3.02 25.64 -8.73
N THR A 85 3.81 24.95 -7.90
CA THR A 85 5.23 24.65 -8.21
C THR A 85 5.63 23.28 -7.66
N PRO A 86 6.40 22.48 -8.41
CA PRO A 86 7.00 21.27 -7.87
C PRO A 86 8.08 21.62 -6.84
N SER A 87 8.17 20.83 -5.76
CA SER A 87 9.22 20.98 -4.75
C SER A 87 9.43 19.68 -3.96
N HIS A 88 10.52 19.62 -3.18
CA HIS A 88 10.73 18.59 -2.15
C HIS A 88 10.43 19.14 -0.74
N ASP A 89 9.62 20.20 -0.63
CA ASP A 89 9.35 20.85 0.64
C ASP A 89 8.82 19.85 1.67
N PHE A 90 9.27 19.98 2.91
CA PHE A 90 8.86 19.12 4.03
C PHE A 90 9.11 17.61 3.82
N PHE A 91 10.01 17.22 2.91
CA PHE A 91 10.40 15.82 2.74
C PHE A 91 10.84 15.17 4.06
N TYR A 92 11.56 15.92 4.92
CA TYR A 92 11.96 15.43 6.23
C TYR A 92 10.74 15.02 7.10
N VAL A 93 9.62 15.76 7.03
CA VAL A 93 8.40 15.43 7.78
C VAL A 93 7.80 14.14 7.25
N ARG A 94 7.64 14.00 5.92
CA ARG A 94 7.13 12.78 5.30
C ARG A 94 7.99 11.56 5.66
N SER A 95 9.31 11.71 5.60
CA SER A 95 10.26 10.67 6.00
C SER A 95 10.06 10.28 7.47
N GLU A 96 10.01 11.23 8.40
CA GLU A 96 9.83 10.94 9.82
C GLU A 96 8.47 10.30 10.13
N ASN A 97 7.40 10.72 9.46
CA ASN A 97 6.08 10.08 9.57
C ASN A 97 6.16 8.61 9.15
N LEU A 98 6.78 8.31 8.00
CA LEU A 98 6.89 6.93 7.52
C LEU A 98 7.79 6.05 8.39
N LYS A 99 8.85 6.61 8.98
CA LYS A 99 9.67 5.90 9.97
C LYS A 99 8.84 5.53 11.20
N LYS A 100 8.04 6.47 11.69
CA LYS A 100 7.22 6.28 12.89
C LYS A 100 6.01 5.36 12.67
N GLU A 101 5.36 5.46 11.52
CA GLU A 101 4.02 4.92 11.30
C GLU A 101 3.98 3.75 10.31
N ALA A 102 5.06 3.53 9.58
CA ALA A 102 5.19 2.43 8.63
C ALA A 102 6.46 1.59 8.84
N ASN A 103 7.15 1.77 9.97
CA ASN A 103 8.41 1.11 10.29
C ASN A 103 9.47 1.29 9.20
N ALA A 104 9.49 2.44 8.52
CA ALA A 104 10.50 2.71 7.51
C ALA A 104 11.88 2.84 8.17
N ILE A 105 12.88 2.19 7.59
CA ILE A 105 14.30 2.32 7.94
C ILE A 105 14.94 3.42 7.08
N ALA A 106 14.54 3.50 5.81
CA ALA A 106 14.99 4.52 4.86
C ALA A 106 13.84 4.95 3.95
N VAL A 107 13.84 6.23 3.58
CA VAL A 107 12.84 6.85 2.70
C VAL A 107 13.57 7.69 1.66
N SER A 108 13.11 7.64 0.40
CA SER A 108 13.54 8.55 -0.66
C SER A 108 12.35 8.99 -1.51
N GLU A 109 12.52 10.00 -2.34
CA GLU A 109 11.43 10.60 -3.13
C GLU A 109 11.90 11.02 -4.53
N ASN A 110 11.05 10.74 -5.51
CA ASN A 110 11.08 11.36 -6.83
C ASN A 110 9.86 12.27 -6.99
N VAL A 111 10.06 13.49 -7.49
CA VAL A 111 9.00 14.42 -7.87
C VAL A 111 8.98 14.59 -9.38
N GLY A 112 7.80 14.74 -9.97
CA GLY A 112 7.59 14.99 -11.39
C GLY A 112 6.55 16.09 -11.62
N TYR A 113 6.64 16.75 -12.77
CA TYR A 113 5.71 17.83 -13.12
C TYR A 113 5.55 17.95 -14.65
N GLY A 114 4.31 18.18 -15.10
CA GLY A 114 3.98 18.51 -16.49
C GLY A 114 4.00 17.34 -17.48
N PHE A 115 4.10 16.10 -17.01
CA PHE A 115 4.04 14.90 -17.86
C PHE A 115 2.59 14.48 -18.13
N SER A 116 2.30 14.11 -19.38
CA SER A 116 0.96 13.66 -19.79
C SER A 116 0.77 12.14 -19.73
N THR A 117 1.87 11.37 -19.62
CA THR A 117 1.81 9.90 -19.55
C THR A 117 2.83 9.34 -18.55
N ALA A 118 2.48 8.23 -17.90
CA ALA A 118 3.37 7.48 -17.02
C ALA A 118 4.68 7.09 -17.73
N LYS A 119 4.58 6.62 -18.98
CA LYS A 119 5.75 6.26 -19.81
C LYS A 119 6.73 7.41 -19.98
N THR A 120 6.25 8.62 -20.25
CA THR A 120 7.13 9.80 -20.39
C THR A 120 7.74 10.22 -19.06
N LEU A 121 6.99 10.12 -17.96
CA LEU A 121 7.46 10.44 -16.62
C LEU A 121 8.55 9.47 -16.15
N VAL A 122 8.28 8.17 -16.17
CA VAL A 122 9.23 7.13 -15.73
C VAL A 122 10.49 7.17 -16.59
N LYS A 123 10.37 7.36 -17.91
CA LYS A 123 11.53 7.56 -18.79
C LYS A 123 12.35 8.79 -18.41
N ALA A 124 11.72 9.88 -17.99
CA ALA A 124 12.44 11.07 -17.54
C ALA A 124 13.16 10.83 -16.20
N TRP A 125 12.53 10.15 -15.24
CA TRP A 125 13.20 9.74 -14.00
C TRP A 125 14.39 8.81 -14.26
N LEU A 126 14.27 7.83 -15.16
CA LEU A 126 15.38 6.93 -15.51
C LEU A 126 16.56 7.64 -16.20
N LYS A 127 16.31 8.77 -16.87
CA LYS A 127 17.36 9.60 -17.48
C LYS A 127 18.08 10.50 -16.48
N SER A 128 17.45 10.83 -15.36
CA SER A 128 18.07 11.58 -14.27
C SER A 128 18.84 10.61 -13.36
N GLU A 129 20.12 10.86 -13.12
CA GLU A 129 20.94 9.98 -12.27
C GLU A 129 20.36 9.87 -10.85
N GLU A 130 19.98 11.00 -10.25
CA GLU A 130 19.45 11.03 -8.89
C GLU A 130 18.09 10.32 -8.77
N HIS A 131 17.19 10.52 -9.74
CA HIS A 131 15.90 9.83 -9.72
C HIS A 131 16.03 8.34 -10.03
N ARG A 132 16.94 7.97 -10.94
CA ARG A 132 17.22 6.57 -11.29
C ARG A 132 17.80 5.82 -10.10
N LYS A 133 18.70 6.43 -9.31
CA LYS A 133 19.25 5.82 -8.09
C LYS A 133 18.14 5.35 -7.14
N ASN A 134 17.05 6.11 -7.01
CA ASN A 134 15.91 5.71 -6.19
C ASN A 134 15.15 4.51 -6.79
N LEU A 135 14.83 4.57 -8.09
CA LEU A 135 14.12 3.51 -8.82
C LEU A 135 14.87 2.17 -8.79
N GLU A 136 16.20 2.21 -8.87
CA GLU A 136 17.07 1.03 -8.97
C GLU A 136 17.70 0.62 -7.64
N ASN A 137 17.32 1.24 -6.51
CA ASN A 137 17.90 0.87 -5.21
C ASN A 137 17.39 -0.54 -4.81
N PRO A 138 18.29 -1.51 -4.60
CA PRO A 138 17.91 -2.88 -4.24
C PRO A 138 17.37 -3.00 -2.81
N ASN A 139 17.56 -1.98 -1.97
CA ASN A 139 17.15 -2.03 -0.57
C ASN A 139 15.71 -1.57 -0.33
N PHE A 140 15.05 -0.96 -1.32
CA PHE A 140 13.65 -0.58 -1.18
C PHE A 140 12.74 -1.78 -1.39
N THR A 141 11.70 -1.84 -0.57
CA THR A 141 10.72 -2.94 -0.48
C THR A 141 9.31 -2.47 -0.86
N ASP A 142 9.04 -1.18 -0.69
CA ASP A 142 7.73 -0.60 -0.90
C ASP A 142 7.84 0.76 -1.59
N MET A 143 6.74 1.21 -2.19
CA MET A 143 6.57 2.54 -2.76
C MET A 143 5.22 3.15 -2.40
N GLY A 144 5.20 4.48 -2.27
CA GLY A 144 4.00 5.30 -2.32
C GLY A 144 3.94 6.06 -3.63
N ILE A 145 2.76 6.24 -4.19
CA ILE A 145 2.57 6.94 -5.46
C ILE A 145 1.35 7.86 -5.39
N SER A 146 1.48 9.03 -5.98
CA SER A 146 0.36 9.92 -6.26
C SER A 146 0.62 10.72 -7.52
N SER A 147 -0.45 10.93 -8.29
CA SER A 147 -0.56 11.86 -9.38
C SER A 147 -1.78 12.76 -9.16
N GLN A 148 -1.64 14.05 -9.45
CA GLN A 148 -2.72 15.02 -9.28
C GLN A 148 -2.61 16.11 -10.33
N GLN A 149 -3.74 16.53 -10.90
CA GLN A 149 -3.79 17.65 -11.84
C GLN A 149 -4.29 18.92 -11.15
N ASP A 150 -3.70 20.06 -11.51
CA ASP A 150 -4.27 21.37 -11.18
C ASP A 150 -5.40 21.75 -12.14
N GLU A 151 -6.07 22.87 -11.86
CA GLU A 151 -7.19 23.39 -12.67
C GLU A 151 -6.79 23.72 -14.12
N ASN A 152 -5.49 23.89 -14.40
CA ASN A 152 -4.97 24.15 -15.74
C ASN A 152 -4.52 22.86 -16.46
N GLY A 153 -4.79 21.69 -15.89
CA GLY A 153 -4.41 20.38 -16.43
C GLY A 153 -2.92 20.04 -16.27
N ARG A 154 -2.17 20.77 -15.44
CA ARG A 154 -0.77 20.42 -15.16
C ARG A 154 -0.72 19.31 -14.12
N SER A 155 -0.06 18.21 -14.47
CA SER A 155 0.08 17.06 -13.57
C SER A 155 1.29 17.20 -12.66
N TYR A 156 1.12 16.87 -11.39
CA TYR A 156 2.12 16.78 -10.34
C TYR A 156 2.23 15.32 -9.90
N PHE A 157 3.45 14.88 -9.63
CA PHE A 157 3.74 13.48 -9.29
C PHE A 157 4.67 13.42 -8.10
N THR A 158 4.36 12.53 -7.16
CA THR A 158 5.24 12.19 -6.04
C THR A 158 5.32 10.68 -5.95
N ASN A 159 6.53 10.13 -6.02
CA ASN A 159 6.80 8.72 -5.79
C ASN A 159 7.81 8.56 -4.66
N ILE A 160 7.34 7.98 -3.56
CA ILE A 160 8.13 7.76 -2.34
C ILE A 160 8.59 6.30 -2.35
N PHE A 161 9.85 6.06 -2.00
CA PHE A 161 10.43 4.73 -1.87
C PHE A 161 10.73 4.45 -0.41
N VAL A 162 10.40 3.24 0.07
CA VAL A 162 10.53 2.87 1.47
C VAL A 162 11.30 1.56 1.59
N LYS A 163 12.26 1.55 2.52
CA LYS A 163 12.88 0.32 3.04
C LYS A 163 12.22 0.02 4.37
N ARG A 164 11.66 -1.17 4.53
CA ARG A 164 11.19 -1.71 5.81
C ARG A 164 12.13 -2.79 6.35
#